data_AF-A0A7R6R417-F1
#
_entry.id   AF-A0A7R6R417-F1
#
_cell.length_a   1.000
_cell.length_b   1.000
_cell.length_c   1.000
_cell.angle_alpha   90.00
_cell.angle_beta   90.00
_cell.angle_gamma   90.00
#
_symmetry.space_group_name_H-M   'P 1'
#
loop_
_entity.id
_entity.type
_entity.pdbx_description
1 polymer ?
#
loop_
_entity_poly.entity_id
_entity_poly.type
_entity_poly.pdbx_seq_one_letter_code
_entity_poly.pdbx_strand_id
1 'polypeptide(L)'
;MAHPPETIDHATLARLVEAGVVRGVDVIAHLGGWSIMVKFGMTERMLAAKRGTIRSFRKFETLVAYLRPLGIVHMNVNAANFEQTSFKSSRVRPDASERMRRIMGKQK
;
A
#
# COMPACT_ATOMS: atom_id res chain seq x y z
N MET A 1 7.33 24.80 -0.29
CA MET A 1 7.76 23.77 0.68
C MET A 1 6.74 22.64 0.62
N ALA A 2 7.07 21.47 0.09
CA ALA A 2 6.14 20.34 0.11
C ALA A 2 6.15 19.73 1.51
N HIS A 3 5.10 19.98 2.30
CA HIS A 3 4.89 19.21 3.53
C HIS A 3 4.81 17.73 3.14
N PRO A 4 5.51 16.82 3.81
CA PRO A 4 5.31 15.40 3.56
C PRO A 4 3.81 15.12 3.73
N PRO A 5 3.15 14.44 2.79
CA PRO A 5 1.75 14.11 2.95
C PRO A 5 1.62 13.35 4.26
N GLU A 6 0.88 13.89 5.21
CA GLU A 6 0.72 13.24 6.50
C GLU A 6 0.13 11.85 6.26
N THR A 7 0.77 10.85 6.86
CA THR A 7 0.43 9.45 6.67
C THR A 7 -0.17 8.86 7.93
N ILE A 8 -1.03 7.86 7.75
CA ILE A 8 -1.53 7.01 8.85
C ILE A 8 -1.05 5.59 8.62
N ASP A 9 -0.70 4.88 9.69
CA ASP A 9 -0.31 3.47 9.58
C ASP A 9 -1.54 2.54 9.55
N HIS A 10 -1.26 1.24 9.41
CA HIS A 10 -2.31 0.22 9.37
C HIS A 10 -3.13 0.16 10.68
N ALA A 11 -2.47 0.30 11.84
CA ALA A 11 -3.15 0.21 13.13
C ALA A 11 -4.12 1.38 13.32
N THR A 12 -3.70 2.57 12.92
CA THR A 12 -4.54 3.77 12.91
C THR A 12 -5.71 3.61 11.94
N LEU A 13 -5.45 3.13 10.72
CA LEU A 13 -6.52 2.83 9.77
C LEU A 13 -7.55 1.85 10.34
N ALA A 14 -7.11 0.74 10.92
CA ALA A 14 -8.00 -0.26 11.51
C ALA A 14 -8.91 0.37 12.59
N ARG A 15 -8.34 1.15 13.51
CA ARG A 15 -9.11 1.86 14.54
C ARG A 15 -10.12 2.85 13.97
N LEU A 16 -9.77 3.57 12.91
CA LEU A 16 -10.68 4.51 12.26
C LEU A 16 -11.85 3.79 11.58
N VAL A 17 -11.61 2.60 11.00
CA VAL A 17 -12.68 1.80 10.41
C VAL A 17 -13.56 1.18 11.49
N GLU A 18 -12.97 0.64 12.55
CA GLU A 18 -13.71 0.11 13.71
C GLU A 18 -14.60 1.17 14.37
N ALA A 19 -14.11 2.41 14.46
CA ALA A 19 -14.86 3.55 14.97
C ALA A 19 -15.92 4.08 13.98
N GLY A 20 -15.97 3.59 12.75
CA GLY A 20 -16.94 4.01 11.73
C GLY A 20 -16.74 5.43 11.20
N VAL A 21 -15.57 6.04 11.41
CA VAL A 21 -15.30 7.45 11.03
C VAL A 21 -14.70 7.62 9.64
N VAL A 22 -14.37 6.52 8.97
CA VAL A 22 -13.89 6.53 7.58
C VAL A 22 -15.07 6.83 6.66
N ARG A 23 -15.01 7.98 5.97
CA ARG A 23 -16.04 8.42 5.03
C ARG A 23 -15.81 7.91 3.61
N GLY A 24 -14.58 7.54 3.28
CA GLY A 24 -14.24 7.04 1.95
C GLY A 24 -12.78 6.69 1.81
N VAL A 25 -12.50 5.90 0.77
CA VAL A 25 -11.16 5.47 0.40
C VAL A 25 -10.99 5.67 -1.09
N ASP A 26 -9.94 6.39 -1.46
CA ASP A 26 -9.53 6.58 -2.84
C ASP A 26 -8.26 5.77 -3.11
N VAL A 27 -8.29 4.98 -4.18
CA VAL A 27 -7.16 4.22 -4.69
C VAL A 27 -6.58 4.98 -5.85
N ILE A 28 -5.34 5.46 -5.69
CA ILE A 28 -4.70 6.37 -6.64
C ILE A 28 -3.58 5.62 -7.36
N ALA A 29 -3.68 5.54 -8.69
CA ALA A 29 -2.62 5.02 -9.54
C ALA A 29 -1.42 5.97 -9.58
N HIS A 30 -0.22 5.42 -9.56
CA HIS A 30 1.02 6.16 -9.76
C HIS A 30 2.06 5.30 -10.47
N LEU A 31 3.16 5.93 -10.87
CA LEU A 31 4.33 5.22 -11.42
C LEU A 31 4.80 4.14 -10.45
N GLY A 32 4.64 2.87 -10.85
CA GLY A 32 5.05 1.70 -10.07
C GLY A 32 4.00 1.11 -9.13
N GLY A 33 2.76 1.60 -9.11
CA GLY A 33 1.72 0.94 -8.33
C GLY A 33 0.47 1.76 -8.01
N TRP A 34 -0.16 1.33 -6.91
CA TRP A 34 -1.36 1.88 -6.34
C TRP A 34 -1.08 2.34 -4.92
N SER A 35 -1.64 3.48 -4.54
CA SER A 35 -1.61 4.00 -3.18
C SER A 35 -3.02 4.19 -2.65
N ILE A 36 -3.16 4.25 -1.32
CA ILE A 36 -4.46 4.38 -0.65
C ILE A 36 -4.51 5.71 0.08
N MET A 37 -5.50 6.54 -0.26
CA MET A 37 -5.87 7.74 0.49
C MET A 37 -7.14 7.47 1.28
N VAL A 38 -7.11 7.78 2.57
CA VAL A 38 -8.22 7.55 3.50
C VAL A 38 -8.80 8.89 3.90
N LYS A 39 -10.11 9.03 3.80
CA LYS A 39 -10.86 10.23 4.18
C LYS A 39 -11.61 9.97 5.47
N PHE A 40 -11.34 10.74 6.51
CA PHE A 40 -12.00 10.64 7.82
C PHE A 40 -12.13 12.03 8.42
N GLY A 41 -13.29 12.35 9.00
CA GLY A 41 -13.59 13.73 9.40
C GLY A 41 -13.35 14.70 8.24
N MET A 42 -12.66 15.83 8.49
CA MET A 42 -12.26 16.80 7.46
C MET A 42 -10.85 16.54 6.88
N THR A 43 -10.26 15.39 7.18
CA THR A 43 -8.86 15.11 6.90
C THR A 43 -8.71 13.99 5.87
N GLU A 44 -7.70 14.13 5.02
CA GLU A 44 -7.27 13.10 4.08
C GLU A 44 -5.83 12.74 4.39
N ARG A 45 -5.55 11.43 4.52
CA ARG A 45 -4.22 10.91 4.84
C ARG A 45 -3.87 9.73 3.96
N MET A 46 -2.60 9.65 3.59
CA MET A 46 -2.08 8.50 2.84
C MET A 46 -1.78 7.34 3.77
N LEU A 47 -2.00 6.11 3.32
CA LEU A 47 -1.60 4.93 4.09
C LEU A 47 -0.08 4.76 4.08
N ALA A 48 0.51 4.56 5.25
CA ALA A 48 1.94 4.32 5.43
C ALA A 48 2.30 2.83 5.32
N ALA A 49 3.49 2.57 4.80
CA ALA A 49 4.24 1.34 5.01
C ALA A 49 4.86 1.34 6.41
N LYS A 50 5.43 0.21 6.83
CA LYS A 50 6.06 0.06 8.17
C LYS A 50 7.15 1.09 8.50
N ARG A 51 7.70 1.80 7.50
CA ARG A 51 8.77 2.80 7.66
C ARG A 51 8.28 4.24 7.51
N GLY A 52 6.97 4.49 7.58
CA GLY A 52 6.39 5.84 7.44
C GLY A 52 6.33 6.37 6.00
N THR A 53 6.94 5.68 5.03
CA THR A 53 6.77 5.99 3.60
C THR A 53 5.37 5.62 3.13
N ILE A 54 4.84 6.27 2.10
CA ILE A 54 3.55 5.89 1.50
C ILE A 54 3.60 4.41 1.09
N ARG A 55 2.56 3.66 1.44
CA ARG A 55 2.38 2.27 1.06
C ARG A 55 1.96 2.20 -0.41
N SER A 56 2.77 1.52 -1.20
CA SER A 56 2.46 1.18 -2.58
C SER A 56 2.15 -0.30 -2.75
N PHE A 57 1.16 -0.59 -3.58
CA PHE A 57 0.74 -1.92 -3.98
C PHE A 57 1.02 -2.09 -5.47
N ARG A 58 1.72 -3.16 -5.85
CA ARG A 58 2.00 -3.43 -7.27
C ARG A 58 0.79 -3.96 -8.04
N LYS A 59 -0.16 -4.58 -7.36
CA LYS A 59 -1.34 -5.21 -7.96
C LYS A 59 -2.58 -4.68 -7.27
N PHE A 60 -3.60 -4.35 -8.06
CA PHE A 60 -4.85 -3.84 -7.52
C PHE A 60 -5.55 -4.90 -6.66
N GLU A 61 -5.48 -6.17 -7.06
CA GLU A 61 -6.07 -7.29 -6.32
C GLU A 61 -5.45 -7.46 -4.93
N THR A 62 -4.15 -7.19 -4.79
CA THR A 62 -3.47 -7.22 -3.48
C THR A 62 -3.96 -6.09 -2.57
N LEU A 63 -4.25 -4.93 -3.15
CA LEU A 63 -4.84 -3.80 -2.43
C LEU A 63 -6.26 -4.12 -1.96
N VAL A 64 -7.09 -4.69 -2.84
CA VAL A 64 -8.46 -5.12 -2.48
C VAL A 64 -8.43 -6.19 -1.38
N ALA A 65 -7.52 -7.18 -1.50
CA ALA A 65 -7.34 -8.21 -0.48
C ALA A 65 -6.84 -7.66 0.86
N TYR A 66 -6.18 -6.51 0.85
CA TYR A 66 -5.76 -5.81 2.07
C TYR A 66 -6.91 -4.99 2.70
N LEU A 67 -7.73 -4.32 1.89
CA LEU A 67 -8.84 -3.48 2.37
C LEU A 67 -10.06 -4.28 2.83
N ARG A 68 -10.40 -5.38 2.15
CA ARG A 68 -11.61 -6.16 2.45
C ARG A 68 -11.65 -6.68 3.90
N PRO A 69 -10.58 -7.27 4.47
CA PRO A 69 -10.59 -7.71 5.86
C PRO A 69 -10.72 -6.58 6.88
N LEU A 70 -10.41 -5.34 6.49
CA LEU A 70 -10.61 -4.16 7.33
C LEU A 70 -12.06 -3.68 7.32
N GLY A 71 -12.94 -4.23 6.49
CA GLY A 71 -14.33 -3.78 6.33
C GLY A 71 -14.51 -2.68 5.26
N ILE A 72 -13.45 -2.32 4.55
CA ILE A 72 -13.52 -1.34 3.45
C ILE A 72 -13.86 -2.09 2.16
N VAL A 73 -15.14 -2.03 1.78
CA VAL A 73 -15.68 -2.73 0.61
C VAL A 73 -16.05 -1.80 -0.55
N HIS A 74 -16.20 -0.50 -0.28
CA HIS A 74 -16.40 0.54 -1.28
C HIS A 74 -15.17 1.44 -1.35
N MET A 75 -14.70 1.69 -2.56
CA MET A 75 -13.53 2.53 -2.83
C MET A 75 -13.67 3.20 -4.20
N ASN A 76 -13.19 4.43 -4.32
CA ASN A 76 -13.09 5.09 -5.62
C ASN A 76 -11.72 4.81 -6.20
N VAL A 77 -11.63 4.70 -7.52
CA VAL A 77 -10.36 4.47 -8.20
C VAL A 77 -10.03 5.67 -9.08
N ASN A 78 -8.93 6.34 -8.79
CA ASN A 78 -8.34 7.34 -9.66
C ASN A 78 -7.22 6.70 -10.47
N ALA A 79 -7.50 6.40 -11.73
CA ALA A 79 -6.58 5.78 -12.67
C ALA A 79 -5.87 6.77 -13.61
N ALA A 80 -5.96 8.09 -13.37
CA ALA A 80 -5.45 9.12 -14.28
C ALA A 80 -3.95 8.96 -14.60
N ASN A 81 -3.16 8.44 -13.66
CA ASN A 81 -1.70 8.25 -13.79
C ASN A 81 -1.31 6.77 -13.90
N PHE A 82 -2.21 5.91 -14.39
CA PHE A 82 -1.94 4.48 -14.51
C PHE A 82 -1.08 4.16 -15.74
N GLU A 83 0.07 3.52 -15.52
CA GLU A 83 1.01 3.12 -16.57
C GLU A 83 1.28 1.61 -16.53
N GLN A 84 0.77 0.87 -17.53
CA GLN A 84 0.85 -0.60 -17.57
C GLN A 84 2.29 -1.13 -17.68
N THR A 85 3.20 -0.36 -18.29
CA THR A 85 4.59 -0.77 -18.50
C THR A 85 5.41 -0.78 -17.20
N SER A 86 5.04 0.04 -16.20
CA SER A 86 5.78 0.21 -14.94
C SER A 86 5.78 -1.04 -14.06
N PHE A 87 4.89 -2.00 -14.31
CA PHE A 87 4.75 -3.22 -13.52
C PHE A 87 5.70 -4.36 -13.96
N LYS A 88 6.37 -4.24 -15.11
CA LYS A 88 7.21 -5.29 -15.69
C LYS A 88 8.58 -5.46 -15.01
N SER A 89 9.00 -4.52 -14.15
CA SER A 89 10.21 -4.68 -13.32
C SER A 89 9.91 -5.52 -12.06
N SER A 90 9.60 -6.80 -12.28
CA SER A 90 9.70 -7.79 -11.21
C SER A 90 11.18 -8.00 -10.94
N ARG A 91 11.74 -7.23 -10.01
CA ARG A 91 12.96 -7.62 -9.30
C ARG A 91 12.60 -8.88 -8.52
N VAL A 92 12.71 -10.03 -9.20
CA VAL A 92 12.52 -11.37 -8.64
C VAL A 92 13.37 -11.41 -7.39
N ARG A 93 12.73 -11.37 -6.22
CA ARG A 93 13.40 -11.62 -4.96
C ARG A 93 13.77 -13.11 -5.03
N PRO A 94 15.07 -13.47 -4.99
CA PRO A 94 15.46 -14.87 -4.87
C PRO A 94 14.71 -15.47 -3.70
N ASP A 95 14.16 -16.67 -3.90
CA ASP A 95 13.38 -17.40 -2.92
C ASP A 95 14.11 -17.41 -1.56
N ALA A 96 13.38 -17.38 -0.45
CA ALA A 96 13.98 -17.45 0.88
C ALA A 96 14.90 -18.68 1.03
N SER A 97 14.57 -19.77 0.35
CA SER A 97 15.38 -20.98 0.26
C SER A 97 16.71 -20.77 -0.49
N GLU A 98 16.73 -20.01 -1.58
CA GLU A 98 17.97 -19.62 -2.27
C GLU A 98 18.84 -18.69 -1.42
N ARG A 99 18.22 -17.80 -0.63
CA ARG A 99 18.95 -16.96 0.34
C ARG A 99 19.60 -17.81 1.42
N MET A 100 18.88 -18.78 2.01
CA MET A 100 19.45 -19.67 3.01
C MET A 100 20.58 -20.54 2.44
N ARG A 101 20.44 -21.05 1.20
CA ARG A 101 21.53 -21.79 0.53
C ARG A 101 22.78 -20.96 0.32
N ARG A 102 22.67 -19.68 -0.06
CA ARG A 102 23.84 -18.78 -0.22
C ARG A 102 24.50 -18.43 1.11
N ILE A 103 23.74 -18.33 2.19
CA ILE A 103 24.28 -18.04 3.53
C ILE A 103 24.97 -19.29 4.08
N MET A 104 24.36 -20.47 3.94
CA MET A 104 24.90 -21.73 4.45
C MET A 104 26.06 -22.29 3.60
N GLY A 105 26.09 -22.01 2.30
CA GLY A 105 27.15 -22.46 1.39
C GLY A 105 28.47 -21.67 1.48
N LYS A 106 28.54 -20.66 2.36
CA LYS A 106 29.75 -19.85 2.60
C LYS A 106 30.53 -20.28 3.86
N GLN A 107 30.13 -21.38 4.49
CA GLN A 107 30.83 -22.02 5.60
C GLN A 107 31.59 -23.25 5.07
N LYS A 108 32.69 -23.03 4.35
CA LYS A 108 33.70 -24.06 4.14
C LYS A 108 35.06 -23.42 3.94
#